data_AF-A0A847NGP0-F1
#
_entry.id   AF-A0A847NGP0-F1
#
_cell.length_a   1.000
_cell.length_b   1.000
_cell.length_c   1.000
_cell.angle_alpha   90.00
_cell.angle_beta   90.00
_cell.angle_gamma   90.00
#
_symmetry.space_group_name_H-M   'P 1'
#
loop_
_entity.id
_entity.type
_entity.pdbx_description
1 polymer ?
#
loop_
_entity_poly.entity_id
_entity_poly.type
_entity_poly.pdbx_seq_one_letter_code
_entity_poly.pdbx_strand_id
1 'polypeptide(L)'
;MNKYSTGRLITRATNDAAAVNEMFTDVFVSLFKDIVLIIGIIIAMFQLDTNLALIGLTAVPFIALVTYYFRSIIRRNFKLVKSLIGQINGFLAENLSGMKLVQVFNREIEKQREFKELNEKYNEATIFQIKLNSVLRPIIEMLQMNSNISDEEIVKAIDLSYSRDLINELPKGIDEPVRERGSTFSTGQRQLLSFARAIAHNPSILVLDEATANIDTKTELMIQKSIDSISKNRTTLIIAHRLSTIRQADKIIVLDKGRIMEMGNHDELLNNGRYYRELYEAQ
;
A
#
# COMPACT_ATOMS: atom_id res chain seq x y z
N MET A 1 29.52 22.32 13.98
CA MET A 1 28.20 22.85 14.36
C MET A 1 27.44 23.19 13.08
N ASN A 2 26.66 22.24 12.55
CA ASN A 2 25.62 22.54 11.55
C ASN A 2 24.57 21.42 11.65
N LYS A 3 23.66 21.56 12.62
CA LYS A 3 22.50 20.68 12.75
C LYS A 3 21.54 21.09 11.62
N TYR A 4 21.01 20.11 10.90
CA TYR A 4 20.06 20.21 9.77
C TYR A 4 20.70 20.45 8.39
N SER A 5 20.76 19.38 7.59
CA SER A 5 21.05 19.48 6.16
C SER A 5 19.83 20.07 5.46
N THR A 6 20.03 21.06 4.59
CA THR A 6 18.99 21.77 3.83
C THR A 6 18.04 20.81 3.09
N GLY A 7 18.55 19.66 2.64
CA GLY A 7 17.74 18.59 2.05
C GLY A 7 16.69 17.99 2.99
N ARG A 8 16.98 17.81 4.30
CA ARG A 8 15.99 17.32 5.29
C ARG A 8 14.90 18.34 5.59
N LEU A 9 15.20 19.63 5.48
CA LEU A 9 14.20 20.70 5.65
C LEU A 9 13.26 20.75 4.46
N ILE A 10 13.79 20.61 3.24
CA ILE A 10 12.98 20.52 2.02
C ILE A 10 12.12 19.26 2.04
N THR A 11 12.70 18.07 2.29
CA THR A 11 11.91 16.82 2.33
C THR A 11 10.82 16.84 3.40
N ARG A 12 11.06 17.44 4.58
CA ARG A 12 10.01 17.64 5.58
C ARG A 12 8.97 18.65 5.11
N ALA A 13 9.38 19.79 4.58
CA ALA A 13 8.45 20.80 4.09
C ALA A 13 7.55 20.25 2.97
N THR A 14 8.10 19.47 2.03
CA THR A 14 7.31 18.91 0.93
C THR A 14 6.46 17.72 1.37
N ASN A 15 6.98 16.80 2.19
CA ASN A 15 6.21 15.65 2.66
C ASN A 15 5.15 16.05 3.69
N ASP A 16 5.47 16.94 4.62
CA ASP A 16 4.51 17.41 5.61
C ASP A 16 3.44 18.29 4.93
N ALA A 17 3.80 19.10 3.93
CA ALA A 17 2.81 19.85 3.14
C ALA A 17 1.92 18.92 2.31
N ALA A 18 2.47 17.85 1.71
CA ALA A 18 1.68 16.85 0.99
C ALA A 18 0.71 16.12 1.95
N ALA A 19 1.18 15.70 3.12
CA ALA A 19 0.35 15.05 4.14
C ALA A 19 -0.75 15.98 4.67
N VAL A 20 -0.46 17.27 4.84
CA VAL A 20 -1.46 18.28 5.21
C VAL A 20 -2.46 18.46 4.06
N ASN A 21 -2.01 18.54 2.81
CA ASN A 21 -2.89 18.67 1.65
C ASN A 21 -3.82 17.45 1.46
N GLU A 22 -3.31 16.23 1.69
CA GLU A 22 -4.09 14.99 1.70
C GLU A 22 -5.12 14.97 2.84
N MET A 23 -4.72 15.43 4.04
CA MET A 23 -5.65 15.59 5.16
C MET A 23 -6.78 16.59 4.85
N PHE A 24 -6.49 17.70 4.18
CA PHE A 24 -7.49 18.69 3.80
C PHE A 24 -8.39 18.22 2.65
N THR A 25 -7.81 17.62 1.62
CA THR A 25 -8.53 17.33 0.38
C THR A 25 -9.32 16.04 0.50
N ASP A 26 -8.77 14.99 1.13
CA ASP A 26 -9.42 13.68 1.14
C ASP A 26 -10.14 13.42 2.46
N VAL A 27 -9.48 13.66 3.60
CA VAL A 27 -10.09 13.39 4.92
C VAL A 27 -11.19 14.39 5.24
N PHE A 28 -10.97 15.70 5.02
CA PHE A 28 -11.99 16.69 5.36
C PHE A 28 -13.21 16.62 4.42
N VAL A 29 -12.98 16.45 3.12
CA VAL A 29 -14.07 16.33 2.13
C VAL A 29 -14.86 15.05 2.34
N SER A 30 -14.20 13.92 2.62
CA SER A 30 -14.92 12.67 2.94
C SER A 30 -15.74 12.81 4.22
N LEU A 31 -15.20 13.38 5.30
CA LEU A 31 -15.95 13.62 6.53
C LEU A 31 -17.17 14.52 6.30
N PHE A 32 -17.01 15.58 5.51
CA PHE A 32 -18.14 16.45 5.18
C PHE A 32 -19.21 15.71 4.37
N LYS A 33 -18.80 14.96 3.33
CA LYS A 33 -19.70 14.13 2.53
C LYS A 33 -20.43 13.09 3.40
N ASP A 34 -19.72 12.44 4.31
CA ASP A 34 -20.28 11.42 5.21
C ASP A 34 -21.31 12.02 6.17
N ILE A 35 -21.04 13.22 6.72
CA ILE A 35 -22.01 13.94 7.57
C ILE A 35 -23.28 14.26 6.77
N VAL A 36 -23.14 14.81 5.55
CA VAL A 36 -24.28 15.13 4.69
C VAL A 36 -25.07 13.87 4.34
N LEU A 37 -24.38 12.77 4.00
CA LEU A 37 -24.99 11.48 3.70
C LEU A 37 -25.76 10.92 4.90
N ILE A 38 -25.16 10.91 6.10
CA ILE A 38 -25.78 10.43 7.34
C ILE A 38 -27.04 11.25 7.65
N ILE A 39 -26.98 12.58 7.55
CA ILE A 39 -28.14 13.44 7.76
C ILE A 39 -29.24 13.12 6.74
N GLY A 40 -28.88 12.98 5.47
CA GLY A 40 -29.82 12.61 4.40
C GLY A 40 -30.50 11.27 4.65
N ILE A 41 -29.73 10.24 5.05
CA ILE A 41 -30.26 8.91 5.40
C ILE A 41 -31.20 9.00 6.60
N ILE A 42 -30.83 9.72 7.66
CA ILE A 42 -31.69 9.89 8.84
C ILE A 42 -33.02 10.54 8.46
N ILE A 43 -32.98 11.64 7.70
CA ILE A 43 -34.20 12.34 7.24
C ILE A 43 -35.07 11.40 6.41
N ALA A 44 -34.47 10.68 5.45
CA ALA A 44 -35.19 9.72 4.61
C ALA A 44 -35.81 8.57 5.44
N MET A 45 -35.10 8.05 6.44
CA MET A 45 -35.60 7.02 7.35
C MET A 45 -36.84 7.49 8.11
N PHE A 46 -36.82 8.71 8.65
CA PHE A 46 -37.97 9.28 9.36
C PHE A 46 -39.15 9.60 8.44
N GLN A 47 -38.91 9.95 7.17
CA GLN A 47 -39.97 10.14 6.18
C GLN A 47 -40.66 8.84 5.75
N LEU A 48 -39.92 7.72 5.73
CA LEU A 48 -40.45 6.42 5.34
C LEU A 48 -41.22 5.74 6.49
N ASP A 49 -40.58 5.57 7.66
CA ASP A 49 -41.21 4.95 8.82
C ASP A 49 -40.47 5.34 10.11
N THR A 50 -41.19 6.03 11.00
CA THR A 50 -40.62 6.53 12.27
C THR A 50 -40.28 5.40 13.26
N ASN A 51 -41.04 4.31 13.29
CA ASN A 51 -40.80 3.20 14.21
C ASN A 51 -39.54 2.43 13.81
N LEU A 52 -39.39 2.13 12.52
CA LEU A 52 -38.17 1.51 11.98
C LEU A 52 -36.95 2.43 12.15
N ALA A 53 -37.12 3.74 11.95
CA ALA A 53 -36.04 4.71 12.14
C ALA A 53 -35.52 4.73 13.58
N LEU A 54 -36.43 4.74 14.57
CA LEU A 54 -36.06 4.69 15.99
C LEU A 54 -35.33 3.40 16.37
N ILE A 55 -35.82 2.25 15.89
CA ILE A 55 -35.14 0.96 16.11
C ILE A 55 -33.74 0.98 15.50
N GLY A 56 -33.58 1.44 14.25
CA GLY A 56 -32.27 1.54 13.60
C GLY A 56 -31.31 2.50 14.30
N LEU A 57 -31.81 3.65 14.77
CA LEU A 57 -30.99 4.66 15.44
C LEU A 57 -30.44 4.17 16.79
N THR A 58 -31.09 3.20 17.45
CA THR A 58 -30.59 2.62 18.72
C THR A 58 -29.28 1.84 18.57
N ALA A 59 -28.95 1.37 17.37
CA ALA A 59 -27.68 0.70 17.10
C ALA A 59 -26.49 1.68 17.19
N VAL A 60 -26.69 2.95 16.84
CA VAL A 60 -25.64 3.99 16.82
C VAL A 60 -25.04 4.25 18.21
N PRO A 61 -25.82 4.57 19.27
CA PRO A 61 -25.26 4.77 20.61
C PRO A 61 -24.65 3.48 21.18
N PHE A 62 -25.17 2.31 20.82
CA PHE A 62 -24.57 1.03 21.20
C PHE A 62 -23.18 0.84 20.59
N ILE A 63 -23.03 1.08 19.28
CA ILE A 63 -21.74 1.03 18.57
C ILE A 63 -20.76 2.07 19.13
N ALA A 64 -21.25 3.29 19.39
CA ALA A 64 -20.43 4.37 19.95
C ALA A 64 -19.92 4.03 21.36
N LEU A 65 -20.77 3.42 22.21
CA LEU A 65 -20.39 2.97 23.55
C LEU A 65 -19.31 1.90 23.50
N VAL A 66 -19.48 0.87 22.66
CA VAL A 66 -18.49 -0.20 22.47
C VAL A 66 -17.18 0.39 21.98
N THR A 67 -17.23 1.22 20.93
CA THR A 67 -16.02 1.85 20.37
C THR A 67 -15.30 2.71 21.39
N TYR A 68 -16.03 3.52 22.16
CA TYR A 68 -15.47 4.36 23.21
C TYR A 68 -14.76 3.54 24.30
N TYR A 69 -15.39 2.46 24.75
CA TYR A 69 -14.82 1.57 25.78
C TYR A 69 -13.51 0.92 25.30
N PHE A 70 -13.50 0.34 24.10
CA PHE A 70 -12.32 -0.35 23.57
C PHE A 70 -11.19 0.61 23.13
N ARG A 71 -11.49 1.88 22.83
CA ARG A 71 -10.52 2.88 22.36
C ARG A 71 -9.30 3.01 23.26
N SER A 72 -9.51 3.05 24.57
CA SER A 72 -8.41 3.22 25.54
C SER A 72 -7.48 2.00 25.56
N ILE A 73 -8.07 0.80 25.51
CA ILE A 73 -7.35 -0.48 25.54
C ILE A 73 -6.50 -0.63 24.27
N ILE A 74 -7.10 -0.36 23.11
CA ILE A 74 -6.43 -0.42 21.80
C ILE A 74 -5.25 0.53 21.75
N ARG A 75 -5.44 1.80 22.17
CA ARG A 75 -4.36 2.80 22.18
C ARG A 75 -3.18 2.37 23.05
N ARG A 76 -3.46 1.77 24.22
CA ARG A 76 -2.41 1.26 25.12
C ARG A 76 -1.66 0.10 24.48
N ASN A 77 -2.37 -0.88 23.91
CA ASN A 77 -1.73 -2.03 23.28
C ASN A 77 -0.94 -1.64 22.03
N PHE A 78 -1.45 -0.73 21.21
CA PHE A 78 -0.74 -0.20 20.05
C PHE A 78 0.60 0.44 20.43
N LYS A 79 0.62 1.22 21.51
CA LYS A 79 1.86 1.79 22.06
C LYS A 79 2.81 0.70 22.56
N LEU A 80 2.30 -0.34 23.20
CA LEU A 80 3.10 -1.47 23.69
C LEU A 80 3.76 -2.23 22.54
N VAL A 81 3.00 -2.62 21.52
CA VAL A 81 3.51 -3.31 20.32
C VAL A 81 4.58 -2.46 19.63
N LYS A 82 4.34 -1.15 19.48
CA LYS A 82 5.31 -0.22 18.90
C LYS A 82 6.59 -0.06 19.75
N SER A 83 6.47 -0.16 21.08
CA SER A 83 7.64 -0.18 21.97
C SER A 83 8.45 -1.47 21.83
N LEU A 84 7.78 -2.62 21.81
CA LEU A 84 8.42 -3.94 21.71
C LEU A 84 9.17 -4.12 20.38
N ILE A 85 8.58 -3.70 19.25
CA ILE A 85 9.28 -3.73 17.96
C ILE A 85 10.50 -2.80 17.94
N GLY A 86 10.42 -1.65 18.63
CA GLY A 86 11.56 -0.75 18.81
C GLY A 86 12.69 -1.41 19.61
N GLN A 87 12.35 -2.12 20.69
CA GLN A 87 13.31 -2.89 21.47
C GLN A 87 13.93 -4.04 20.66
N ILE A 88 13.13 -4.77 19.87
CA ILE A 88 13.63 -5.85 19.00
C ILE A 88 14.60 -5.30 17.97
N ASN A 89 14.26 -4.21 17.30
CA ASN A 89 15.13 -3.56 16.33
C ASN A 89 16.42 -3.05 16.96
N GLY A 90 16.33 -2.46 18.17
CA GLY A 90 17.50 -2.05 18.94
C GLY A 90 18.41 -3.23 19.29
N PHE A 91 17.83 -4.31 19.81
CA PHE A 91 18.54 -5.56 20.11
C PHE A 91 19.24 -6.13 18.87
N LEU A 92 18.55 -6.21 17.73
CA LEU A 92 19.13 -6.72 16.49
C LEU A 92 20.26 -5.82 15.99
N ALA A 93 20.08 -4.50 16.01
CA ALA A 93 21.12 -3.56 15.58
C ALA A 93 22.39 -3.67 16.44
N GLU A 94 22.25 -3.76 17.76
CA GLU A 94 23.36 -3.90 18.69
C GLU A 94 24.07 -5.26 18.53
N ASN A 95 23.31 -6.36 18.51
CA ASN A 95 23.88 -7.71 18.54
C ASN A 95 24.35 -8.19 17.16
N LEU A 96 23.77 -7.73 16.04
CA LEU A 96 24.30 -8.03 14.71
C LEU A 96 25.57 -7.24 14.42
N SER A 97 25.61 -5.95 14.80
CA SER A 97 26.83 -5.14 14.66
C SER A 97 27.95 -5.62 15.59
N GLY A 98 27.59 -6.16 16.76
CA GLY A 98 28.51 -6.71 17.75
C GLY A 98 28.70 -8.23 17.71
N MET A 99 28.22 -8.93 16.67
CA MET A 99 28.09 -10.40 16.67
C MET A 99 29.42 -11.12 16.94
N LYS A 100 30.52 -10.61 16.39
CA LYS A 100 31.86 -11.17 16.61
C LYS A 100 32.27 -11.11 18.09
N LEU A 101 31.88 -10.08 18.82
CA LEU A 101 32.14 -9.96 20.25
C LEU A 101 31.33 -11.01 21.04
N VAL A 102 30.06 -11.18 20.70
CA VAL A 102 29.19 -12.20 21.31
C VAL A 102 29.77 -13.60 21.13
N GLN A 103 30.29 -13.92 19.94
CA GLN A 103 30.93 -15.19 19.63
C GLN A 103 32.26 -15.39 20.37
N VAL A 104 33.10 -14.36 20.44
CA VAL A 104 34.37 -14.41 21.18
C VAL A 104 34.15 -14.72 22.67
N PHE A 105 33.05 -14.24 23.24
CA PHE A 105 32.67 -14.54 24.61
C PHE A 105 31.75 -15.76 24.76
N ASN A 106 31.42 -16.47 23.68
CA ASN A 106 30.55 -17.65 23.64
C ASN A 106 29.18 -17.41 24.34
N ARG A 107 28.58 -16.23 24.11
CA ARG A 107 27.33 -15.75 24.73
C ARG A 107 26.09 -15.87 23.84
N GLU A 108 26.15 -16.62 22.75
CA GLU A 108 25.08 -16.74 21.77
C GLU A 108 23.80 -17.31 22.39
N ILE A 109 23.92 -18.29 23.28
CA ILE A 109 22.77 -18.91 23.97
C ILE A 109 22.07 -17.90 24.90
N GLU A 110 22.85 -17.06 25.58
CA GLU A 110 22.31 -15.99 26.44
C GLU A 110 21.54 -14.97 25.59
N LYS A 111 22.12 -14.54 24.48
CA LYS A 111 21.48 -13.58 23.56
C LYS A 111 20.27 -14.16 22.84
N GLN A 112 20.29 -15.44 22.49
CA GLN A 112 19.10 -16.12 21.95
C GLN A 112 17.96 -16.17 22.96
N ARG A 113 18.26 -16.38 24.25
CA ARG A 113 17.24 -16.36 25.30
C ARG A 113 16.64 -14.96 25.46
N GLU A 114 17.48 -13.93 25.54
CA GLU A 114 17.03 -12.53 25.63
C GLU A 114 16.14 -12.13 24.44
N PHE A 115 16.54 -12.52 23.22
CA PHE A 115 15.72 -12.32 22.03
C PHE A 115 14.39 -13.07 22.10
N LYS A 116 14.41 -14.33 22.56
CA LYS A 116 13.19 -15.15 22.68
C LYS A 116 12.20 -14.54 23.66
N GLU A 117 12.64 -14.06 24.82
CA GLU A 117 11.77 -13.39 25.80
C GLU A 117 11.14 -12.11 25.23
N LEU A 118 11.91 -11.33 24.47
CA LEU A 118 11.41 -10.11 23.84
C LEU A 118 10.40 -10.43 22.73
N ASN A 119 10.67 -11.47 21.95
CA ASN A 119 9.78 -11.94 20.88
C ASN A 119 8.49 -12.55 21.45
N GLU A 120 8.55 -13.27 22.57
CA GLU A 120 7.36 -13.80 23.27
C GLU A 120 6.44 -12.66 23.74
N LYS A 121 7.00 -11.64 24.41
CA LYS A 121 6.24 -10.44 24.80
C LYS A 121 5.62 -9.73 23.61
N TYR A 122 6.37 -9.60 22.51
CA TYR A 122 5.86 -9.01 21.26
C TYR A 122 4.71 -9.84 20.68
N ASN A 123 4.84 -11.16 20.65
CA ASN A 123 3.81 -12.05 20.14
C ASN A 123 2.54 -11.98 21.00
N GLU A 124 2.67 -12.02 22.32
CA GLU A 124 1.53 -11.89 23.25
C GLU A 124 0.78 -10.57 23.05
N ALA A 125 1.50 -9.44 22.98
CA ALA A 125 0.92 -8.12 22.74
C ALA A 125 0.26 -8.03 21.35
N THR A 126 0.84 -8.68 20.35
CA THR A 126 0.31 -8.72 18.98
C THR A 126 -0.96 -9.58 18.91
N ILE A 127 -0.97 -10.76 19.53
CA ILE A 127 -2.17 -11.61 19.61
C ILE A 127 -3.29 -10.87 20.34
N PHE A 128 -2.99 -10.16 21.43
CA PHE A 128 -3.97 -9.33 22.12
C PHE A 128 -4.48 -8.19 21.22
N GLN A 129 -3.60 -7.57 20.41
CA GLN A 129 -4.00 -6.56 19.42
C GLN A 129 -4.99 -7.13 18.40
N ILE A 130 -4.69 -8.32 17.87
CA ILE A 130 -5.51 -8.99 16.87
C ILE A 130 -6.86 -9.35 17.49
N LYS A 131 -6.89 -9.90 18.71
CA LYS A 131 -8.13 -10.19 19.44
C LYS A 131 -8.98 -8.92 19.64
N LEU A 132 -8.37 -7.79 20.02
CA LEU A 132 -9.06 -6.50 20.13
C LEU A 132 -9.63 -6.04 18.79
N ASN A 133 -8.85 -6.16 17.71
CA ASN A 133 -9.30 -5.78 16.37
C ASN A 133 -10.43 -6.69 15.87
N SER A 134 -10.40 -8.00 16.17
CA SER A 134 -11.45 -8.94 15.78
C SER A 134 -12.82 -8.61 16.39
N VAL A 135 -12.86 -7.98 17.57
CA VAL A 135 -14.12 -7.53 18.20
C VAL A 135 -14.69 -6.30 17.48
N LEU A 136 -13.84 -5.41 16.97
CA LEU A 136 -14.27 -4.19 16.27
C LEU A 136 -14.44 -4.36 14.76
N ARG A 137 -13.83 -5.40 14.18
CA ARG A 137 -13.86 -5.67 12.74
C ARG A 137 -15.28 -5.80 12.18
N PRO A 138 -16.24 -6.49 12.82
CA PRO A 138 -17.62 -6.56 12.33
C PRO A 138 -18.28 -5.18 12.21
N ILE A 139 -17.99 -4.27 13.15
CA ILE A 139 -18.53 -2.90 13.13
C ILE A 139 -17.94 -2.12 11.95
N ILE A 140 -16.64 -2.27 11.70
CA ILE A 140 -15.95 -1.63 10.57
C ILE A 140 -16.45 -2.20 9.24
N GLU A 141 -16.63 -3.51 9.13
CA GLU A 141 -17.15 -4.17 7.92
C GLU A 141 -18.61 -3.79 7.64
N MET A 142 -19.45 -3.64 8.66
CA MET A 142 -20.80 -3.08 8.52
C MET A 142 -20.79 -1.63 8.02
N LEU A 143 -19.79 -0.82 8.41
CA LEU A 143 -19.64 0.56 7.95
C LEU A 143 -19.01 0.66 6.55
N GLN A 144 -18.18 -0.30 6.16
CA GLN A 144 -17.49 -0.35 4.87
C GLN A 144 -18.28 -1.04 3.76
N MET A 145 -19.54 -1.41 3.99
CA MET A 145 -20.41 -2.14 3.06
C MET A 145 -20.74 -1.39 1.75
N ASN A 146 -20.06 -0.27 1.47
CA ASN A 146 -20.15 0.54 0.25
C ASN A 146 -18.84 0.65 -0.55
N SER A 147 -17.76 -0.05 -0.17
CA SER A 147 -16.54 -0.13 -1.01
C SER A 147 -16.42 -1.45 -1.75
N ASN A 148 -17.54 -2.04 -2.16
CA ASN A 148 -17.50 -3.21 -3.04
C ASN A 148 -17.28 -2.71 -4.47
N ILE A 149 -16.15 -3.09 -5.04
CA ILE A 149 -15.90 -2.98 -6.48
C ILE A 149 -16.99 -3.80 -7.16
N SER A 150 -17.75 -3.17 -8.06
CA SER A 150 -18.81 -3.86 -8.79
C SER A 150 -18.25 -4.93 -9.72
N ASP A 151 -19.02 -5.97 -10.02
CA ASP A 151 -18.61 -7.01 -10.98
C ASP A 151 -18.22 -6.41 -12.34
N GLU A 152 -18.90 -5.32 -12.75
CA GLU A 152 -18.56 -4.56 -13.96
C GLU A 152 -17.16 -3.93 -13.89
N GLU A 153 -16.80 -3.34 -12.75
CA GLU A 153 -15.46 -2.78 -12.53
C GLU A 153 -14.39 -3.87 -12.46
N ILE A 154 -14.70 -5.05 -11.91
CA ILE A 154 -13.81 -6.22 -11.92
C ILE A 154 -13.56 -6.67 -13.35
N VAL A 155 -14.62 -6.84 -14.15
CA VAL A 155 -14.53 -7.23 -15.57
C VAL A 155 -13.70 -6.22 -16.36
N LYS A 156 -13.96 -4.92 -16.16
CA LYS A 156 -13.20 -3.84 -16.79
C LYS A 156 -11.73 -3.85 -16.38
N ALA A 157 -11.44 -4.11 -15.11
CA ALA A 157 -10.07 -4.21 -14.62
C ALA A 157 -9.31 -5.39 -15.23
N ILE A 158 -9.96 -6.55 -15.36
CA ILE A 158 -9.41 -7.75 -16.01
C ILE A 158 -9.07 -7.48 -17.48
N ASP A 159 -9.96 -6.77 -18.18
CA ASP A 159 -9.78 -6.46 -19.60
C ASP A 159 -8.64 -5.44 -19.81
N LEU A 160 -8.59 -4.39 -18.99
CA LEU A 160 -7.55 -3.36 -19.08
C LEU A 160 -6.18 -3.86 -18.63
N SER A 161 -6.11 -4.85 -17.73
CA SER A 161 -4.86 -5.50 -17.31
C SER A 161 -4.46 -6.67 -18.21
N TYR A 162 -5.17 -6.93 -19.31
CA TYR A 162 -4.91 -8.07 -20.19
C TYR A 162 -4.85 -9.43 -19.46
N SER A 163 -5.57 -9.57 -18.35
CA SER A 163 -5.58 -10.79 -17.51
C SER A 163 -6.66 -11.79 -17.90
N ARG A 164 -7.44 -11.51 -18.95
CA ARG A 164 -8.59 -12.34 -19.34
C ARG A 164 -8.17 -13.78 -19.71
N ASP A 165 -7.11 -13.92 -20.50
CA ASP A 165 -6.61 -15.25 -20.89
C ASP A 165 -6.18 -16.07 -19.66
N LEU A 166 -5.46 -15.43 -18.73
CA LEU A 166 -5.06 -16.05 -17.47
C LEU A 166 -6.27 -16.53 -16.67
N ILE A 167 -7.31 -15.70 -16.56
CA ILE A 167 -8.51 -16.04 -15.77
C ILE A 167 -9.30 -17.14 -16.45
N ASN A 168 -9.41 -17.13 -17.79
CA ASN A 168 -10.11 -18.17 -18.54
C ASN A 168 -9.42 -19.55 -18.49
N GLU A 169 -8.11 -19.58 -18.24
CA GLU A 169 -7.35 -20.82 -18.03
C GLU A 169 -7.62 -21.44 -16.65
N LEU A 170 -8.23 -20.71 -15.70
CA LEU A 170 -8.54 -21.21 -14.36
C LEU A 170 -9.84 -22.01 -14.33
N PRO A 171 -9.90 -23.14 -13.59
CA PRO A 171 -11.09 -24.00 -13.53
C PRO A 171 -12.37 -23.28 -13.09
N LYS A 172 -12.26 -22.29 -12.20
CA LYS A 172 -13.40 -21.49 -11.71
C LYS A 172 -13.35 -20.03 -12.15
N GLY A 173 -12.49 -19.67 -13.11
CA GLY A 173 -12.39 -18.29 -13.58
C GLY A 173 -12.05 -17.30 -12.46
N ILE A 174 -12.87 -16.25 -12.31
CA ILE A 174 -12.69 -15.19 -11.31
C ILE A 174 -12.85 -15.75 -9.88
N ASP A 175 -13.63 -16.82 -9.70
CA ASP A 175 -13.92 -17.43 -8.40
C ASP A 175 -12.88 -18.50 -7.99
N GLU A 176 -11.76 -18.60 -8.71
CA GLU A 176 -10.71 -19.56 -8.39
C GLU A 176 -10.01 -19.22 -7.06
N PRO A 177 -9.97 -20.15 -6.09
CA PRO A 177 -9.33 -19.90 -4.80
C PRO A 177 -7.82 -19.72 -4.95
N VAL A 178 -7.32 -18.57 -4.48
CA VAL A 178 -5.88 -18.29 -4.43
C VAL A 178 -5.23 -19.00 -3.24
N ARG A 179 -4.21 -19.83 -3.49
CA ARG A 179 -3.45 -20.52 -2.44
C ARG A 179 -2.51 -19.55 -1.72
N GLU A 180 -1.95 -19.93 -0.57
CA GLU A 180 -1.12 -19.05 0.25
C GLU A 180 -0.08 -18.28 -0.58
N ARG A 181 -0.02 -16.96 -0.36
CA ARG A 181 0.88 -16.00 -1.03
C ARG A 181 0.79 -15.98 -2.56
N GLY A 182 -0.31 -16.46 -3.16
CA GLY A 182 -0.44 -16.49 -4.62
C GLY A 182 0.53 -17.47 -5.28
N SER A 183 0.87 -18.56 -4.57
CA SER A 183 1.69 -19.67 -5.10
C SER A 183 1.05 -20.38 -6.29
N THR A 184 -0.25 -20.17 -6.53
CA THR A 184 -0.98 -20.64 -7.72
C THR A 184 -0.47 -20.00 -9.02
N PHE A 185 0.15 -18.82 -8.96
CA PHE A 185 0.48 -18.01 -10.13
C PHE A 185 1.98 -17.84 -10.33
N SER A 186 2.41 -17.75 -11.59
CA SER A 186 3.76 -17.33 -11.95
C SER A 186 4.01 -15.87 -11.53
N THR A 187 5.28 -15.45 -11.49
CA THR A 187 5.64 -14.07 -11.14
C THR A 187 4.96 -13.04 -12.05
N GLY A 188 4.93 -13.28 -13.37
CA GLY A 188 4.26 -12.39 -14.31
C GLY A 188 2.73 -12.42 -14.21
N GLN A 189 2.13 -13.57 -13.92
CA GLN A 189 0.69 -13.67 -13.68
C GLN A 189 0.27 -12.90 -12.42
N ARG A 190 1.03 -13.01 -11.32
CA ARG A 190 0.80 -12.20 -10.10
C ARG A 190 0.87 -10.70 -10.39
N GLN A 191 1.74 -10.30 -11.30
CA GLN A 191 1.91 -8.91 -11.69
C GLN A 191 0.71 -8.38 -12.47
N LEU A 192 0.21 -9.14 -13.46
CA LEU A 192 -1.02 -8.83 -14.18
C LEU A 192 -2.23 -8.71 -13.23
N LEU A 193 -2.34 -9.60 -12.24
CA LEU A 193 -3.36 -9.50 -11.19
C LEU A 193 -3.18 -8.26 -10.28
N SER A 194 -1.94 -7.87 -9.99
CA SER A 194 -1.67 -6.63 -9.24
C SER A 194 -2.08 -5.39 -10.05
N PHE A 195 -1.89 -5.40 -11.38
CA PHE A 195 -2.40 -4.34 -12.24
C PHE A 195 -3.94 -4.32 -12.26
N ALA A 196 -4.58 -5.48 -12.42
CA ALA A 196 -6.05 -5.57 -12.34
C ALA A 196 -6.56 -4.96 -11.03
N ARG A 197 -5.94 -5.32 -9.90
CA ARG A 197 -6.28 -4.73 -8.59
C ARG A 197 -6.11 -3.22 -8.57
N ALA A 198 -5.00 -2.69 -9.08
CA ALA A 198 -4.77 -1.25 -9.15
C ALA A 198 -5.84 -0.55 -10.01
N ILE A 199 -6.20 -1.13 -11.16
CA ILE A 199 -7.22 -0.58 -12.07
C ILE A 199 -8.60 -0.59 -11.42
N ALA A 200 -8.94 -1.67 -10.71
CA ALA A 200 -10.23 -1.85 -10.07
C ALA A 200 -10.49 -0.78 -8.99
N HIS A 201 -9.43 -0.24 -8.36
CA HIS A 201 -9.53 0.87 -7.41
C HIS A 201 -9.49 2.27 -8.05
N ASN A 202 -9.35 2.36 -9.37
CA ASN A 202 -9.39 3.59 -10.15
C ASN A 202 -8.54 4.78 -9.57
N PRO A 203 -7.24 4.60 -9.27
CA PRO A 203 -6.44 5.61 -8.59
C PRO A 203 -6.12 6.82 -9.48
N SER A 204 -6.10 8.03 -8.91
CA SER A 204 -5.71 9.25 -9.63
C SER A 204 -4.20 9.33 -9.92
N ILE A 205 -3.38 8.64 -9.11
CA ILE A 205 -1.92 8.60 -9.21
C ILE A 205 -1.47 7.13 -9.18
N LEU A 206 -0.61 6.74 -10.12
CA LEU A 206 -0.06 5.40 -10.22
C LEU A 206 1.46 5.44 -10.01
N VAL A 207 1.96 4.57 -9.14
CA VAL A 207 3.40 4.37 -8.94
C VAL A 207 3.74 2.94 -9.32
N LEU A 208 4.64 2.79 -10.28
CA LEU A 208 5.07 1.50 -10.82
C LEU A 208 6.54 1.29 -10.51
N ASP A 209 6.84 0.32 -9.66
CA ASP A 209 8.21 -0.06 -9.32
C ASP A 209 8.61 -1.33 -10.08
N GLU A 210 9.59 -1.20 -10.97
CA GLU A 210 10.27 -2.26 -11.72
C GLU A 210 9.38 -3.47 -12.08
N ALA A 211 8.44 -3.23 -12.99
CA ALA A 211 7.33 -4.16 -13.19
C ALA A 211 7.63 -5.42 -14.03
N THR A 212 8.87 -5.93 -14.12
CA THR A 212 9.17 -6.97 -15.15
C THR A 212 10.29 -7.98 -14.92
N ALA A 213 10.86 -8.18 -13.72
CA ALA A 213 11.99 -9.12 -13.59
C ALA A 213 11.57 -10.62 -13.70
N ASN A 214 12.26 -11.40 -14.55
CA ASN A 214 12.08 -12.84 -14.79
C ASN A 214 10.69 -13.28 -15.29
N ILE A 215 10.27 -12.75 -16.43
CA ILE A 215 8.94 -13.02 -17.02
C ILE A 215 9.12 -13.53 -18.45
N ASP A 216 8.25 -14.44 -18.88
CA ASP A 216 8.22 -14.94 -20.25
C ASP A 216 7.79 -13.86 -21.25
N THR A 217 8.22 -13.98 -22.51
CA THR A 217 8.01 -12.95 -23.55
C THR A 217 6.53 -12.63 -23.80
N LYS A 218 5.62 -13.61 -23.65
CA LYS A 218 4.18 -13.40 -23.85
C LYS A 218 3.61 -12.54 -22.72
N THR A 219 3.91 -12.89 -21.48
CA THR A 219 3.44 -12.16 -20.29
C THR A 219 4.06 -10.77 -20.20
N GLU A 220 5.32 -10.59 -20.62
CA GLU A 220 5.95 -9.27 -20.71
C GLU A 220 5.20 -8.32 -21.65
N LEU A 221 4.80 -8.80 -22.83
CA LEU A 221 4.04 -8.00 -23.79
C LEU A 221 2.68 -7.57 -23.22
N MET A 222 2.01 -8.46 -22.46
CA MET A 222 0.75 -8.14 -21.77
C MET A 222 0.96 -7.09 -20.68
N ILE A 223 2.05 -7.18 -19.92
CA ILE A 223 2.41 -6.20 -18.90
C ILE A 223 2.63 -4.83 -19.53
N GLN A 224 3.39 -4.74 -20.62
CA GLN A 224 3.61 -3.46 -21.31
C GLN A 224 2.30 -2.84 -21.81
N LYS A 225 1.44 -3.62 -22.46
CA LYS A 225 0.12 -3.12 -22.89
C LYS A 225 -0.75 -2.67 -21.72
N SER A 226 -0.64 -3.34 -20.57
CA SER A 226 -1.35 -2.97 -19.34
C SER A 226 -0.84 -1.66 -18.76
N ILE A 227 0.48 -1.42 -18.80
CA ILE A 227 1.10 -0.16 -18.38
C ILE A 227 0.61 0.98 -19.30
N ASP A 228 0.61 0.76 -20.61
CA ASP A 228 0.14 1.78 -21.57
C ASP A 228 -1.35 2.08 -21.41
N SER A 229 -2.18 1.07 -21.11
CA SER A 229 -3.63 1.24 -20.92
C SER A 229 -3.95 1.96 -19.62
N ILE A 230 -3.28 1.61 -18.51
CA ILE A 230 -3.54 2.18 -17.19
C ILE A 230 -3.00 3.61 -17.05
N SER A 231 -1.90 3.92 -17.73
CA SER A 231 -1.28 5.25 -17.68
C SER A 231 -2.06 6.33 -18.44
N LYS A 232 -2.96 5.95 -19.35
CA LYS A 232 -3.82 6.91 -20.07
C LYS A 232 -4.69 7.69 -19.08
N ASN A 233 -4.64 9.02 -19.17
CA ASN A 233 -5.39 9.95 -18.32
C ASN A 233 -5.09 9.84 -16.80
N ARG A 234 -3.91 9.33 -16.42
CA ARG A 234 -3.48 9.25 -15.01
C ARG A 234 -2.08 9.79 -14.84
N THR A 235 -1.81 10.38 -13.68
CA THR A 235 -0.43 10.72 -13.32
C THR A 235 0.30 9.42 -13.00
N THR A 236 1.29 9.04 -13.81
CA THR A 236 2.05 7.81 -13.61
C THR A 236 3.51 8.11 -13.33
N LEU A 237 4.02 7.61 -12.20
CA LEU A 237 5.45 7.58 -11.88
C LEU A 237 5.96 6.15 -12.09
N ILE A 238 6.94 6.00 -12.99
CA ILE A 238 7.52 4.69 -13.31
C ILE A 238 9.00 4.69 -12.91
N ILE A 239 9.37 3.73 -12.07
CA ILE A 239 10.77 3.37 -11.81
C ILE A 239 11.10 2.25 -12.80
N ALA A 240 11.86 2.59 -13.84
CA ALA A 240 12.11 1.69 -14.95
C ALA A 240 13.58 1.32 -15.06
N HIS A 241 13.82 0.02 -15.19
CA HIS A 241 15.10 -0.55 -15.60
C HIS A 241 15.06 -1.15 -17.02
N ARG A 242 13.97 -0.95 -17.77
CA ARG A 242 13.80 -1.44 -19.15
C ARG A 242 13.54 -0.32 -20.13
N LEU A 243 14.23 -0.38 -21.26
CA LEU A 243 14.16 0.65 -22.27
C LEU A 243 12.76 0.81 -22.90
N SER A 244 12.02 -0.28 -23.07
CA SER A 244 10.68 -0.28 -23.64
C SER A 244 9.69 0.57 -22.85
N THR A 245 9.81 0.61 -21.53
CA THR A 245 8.97 1.45 -20.66
C THR A 245 9.46 2.90 -20.61
N ILE A 246 10.78 3.11 -20.64
CA ILE A 246 11.40 4.44 -20.57
C ILE A 246 11.07 5.28 -21.82
N ARG A 247 11.09 4.66 -23.00
CA ARG A 247 10.91 5.35 -24.29
C ARG A 247 9.54 6.02 -24.45
N GLN A 248 8.51 5.49 -23.79
CA GLN A 248 7.14 6.00 -23.89
C GLN A 248 6.82 7.12 -22.89
N ALA A 249 7.76 7.48 -22.01
CA ALA A 249 7.52 8.47 -20.97
C ALA A 249 7.50 9.90 -21.53
N ASP A 250 6.53 10.69 -21.09
CA ASP A 250 6.45 12.13 -21.40
C ASP A 250 7.67 12.90 -20.87
N LYS A 251 8.20 12.45 -19.72
CA LYS A 251 9.38 13.01 -19.07
C LYS A 251 10.14 11.92 -18.33
N ILE A 252 11.44 11.86 -18.58
CA ILE A 252 12.40 10.96 -17.96
C ILE A 252 13.26 11.77 -16.97
N ILE A 253 13.53 11.19 -15.81
CA ILE A 253 14.39 11.77 -14.77
C ILE A 253 15.51 10.78 -14.46
N VAL A 254 16.74 11.17 -14.77
CA VAL A 254 17.93 10.36 -14.45
C VAL A 254 18.42 10.72 -13.05
N LEU A 255 18.53 9.72 -12.18
CA LEU A 255 18.96 9.87 -10.79
C LEU A 255 20.31 9.17 -10.56
N ASP A 256 21.28 9.88 -9.98
CA ASP A 256 22.52 9.30 -9.44
C ASP A 256 22.77 9.80 -8.02
N LYS A 257 23.10 8.88 -7.11
CA LYS A 257 23.40 9.16 -5.69
C LYS A 257 22.38 10.11 -5.01
N GLY A 258 21.09 9.94 -5.34
CA GLY A 258 19.99 10.74 -4.79
C GLY A 258 19.90 12.17 -5.33
N ARG A 259 20.52 12.46 -6.48
CA ARG A 259 20.42 13.76 -7.17
C ARG A 259 19.92 13.55 -8.59
N ILE A 260 19.10 14.49 -9.06
CA ILE A 260 18.66 14.53 -10.46
C ILE A 260 19.85 15.00 -11.29
N MET A 261 20.29 14.16 -12.22
CA MET A 261 21.41 14.44 -13.11
C MET A 261 20.91 15.06 -14.41
N GLU A 262 19.84 14.48 -14.98
CA GLU A 262 19.27 14.89 -16.26
C GLU A 262 17.74 14.75 -16.22
N MET A 263 17.05 15.58 -16.99
CA MET A 263 15.60 15.54 -17.12
C MET A 263 15.20 16.02 -18.51
N GLY A 264 14.34 15.26 -19.19
CA GLY A 264 13.89 15.57 -20.55
C GLY A 264 13.06 14.44 -21.11
N ASN A 265 12.64 14.53 -22.38
CA ASN A 265 12.06 13.38 -23.08
C ASN A 265 13.16 12.46 -23.63
N HIS A 266 12.76 11.30 -24.18
CA HIS A 266 13.68 10.31 -24.73
C HIS A 266 14.64 10.89 -25.77
N ASP A 267 14.11 11.61 -26.76
CA ASP A 267 14.89 12.12 -27.90
C ASP A 267 15.86 13.24 -27.46
N GLU A 268 15.45 14.11 -26.54
CA GLU A 268 16.29 15.16 -25.96
C GLU A 268 17.46 14.57 -25.18
N LEU A 269 17.18 13.59 -24.31
CA LEU A 269 18.19 12.96 -23.47
C LEU A 269 19.11 12.05 -24.28
N LEU A 270 18.62 11.40 -25.34
CA LEU A 270 19.47 10.58 -26.20
C LEU A 270 20.47 11.44 -26.98
N ASN A 271 20.10 12.66 -27.40
CA ASN A 271 20.96 13.56 -28.16
C ASN A 271 21.90 14.40 -27.28
N ASN A 272 21.42 14.90 -26.14
CA ASN A 272 22.14 15.86 -25.31
C ASN A 272 22.55 15.33 -23.93
N GLY A 273 21.94 14.22 -23.49
CA GLY A 273 22.21 13.61 -22.18
C GLY A 273 23.39 12.65 -22.24
N ARG A 274 24.34 12.82 -21.32
CA ARG A 274 25.47 11.92 -21.14
C ARG A 274 25.06 10.74 -20.26
N TYR A 275 24.44 11.01 -19.11
CA TYR A 275 24.10 9.97 -18.13
C TYR A 275 22.99 9.06 -18.64
N TYR A 276 22.00 9.64 -19.33
CA TYR A 276 20.96 8.84 -19.99
C TYR A 276 21.53 7.91 -21.05
N ARG A 277 22.46 8.40 -21.90
CA ARG A 277 23.08 7.61 -22.97
C ARG A 277 23.96 6.48 -22.42
N GLU A 278 24.75 6.75 -21.37
CA GLU A 278 25.55 5.71 -20.70
C GLU A 278 24.66 4.58 -20.15
N LEU A 279 23.48 4.90 -19.60
CA LEU A 279 22.50 3.90 -19.15
C LEU A 279 21.81 3.18 -20.32
N TYR A 280 21.54 3.89 -21.42
CA TYR A 280 20.93 3.35 -22.63
C TYR A 280 21.85 2.33 -23.32
N GLU A 281 23.16 2.60 -23.39
CA GLU A 281 24.15 1.72 -23.99
C GLU A 281 24.51 0.50 -23.11
N ALA A 282 24.22 0.57 -21.82
CA ALA A 282 24.52 -0.49 -20.86
C ALA A 282 23.41 -1.54 -20.68
N GLN A 283 22.22 -1.33 -21.29
CA GLN A 283 21.10 -2.29 -21.31
C GLN A 283 21.11 -3.16 -22.57
#